data_AF-A0A943MM77-F1
#
_entry.id   AF-A0A943MM77-F1
#
_cell.length_a   1.000
_cell.length_b   1.000
_cell.length_c   1.000
_cell.angle_alpha   90.00
_cell.angle_beta   90.00
_cell.angle_gamma   90.00
#
_symmetry.space_group_name_H-M   'P 1'
#
loop_
_entity.id
_entity.type
_entity.pdbx_description
1 polymer ?
#
loop_
_entity_poly.entity_id
_entity_poly.type
_entity_poly.pdbx_seq_one_letter_code
_entity_poly.pdbx_strand_id
1 'polypeptide(L)'
;MSDLDRNVAYVLGHTLYLNITNRCPCACDFCIRTHSKSVGSGDNLWLDREPTQTEIMVALSHYDLSQYRELVFCGYGEPTCRLDDLLWVCKKVRALRDIPIRVNTNGLSDLINGRNTASSFQGLV
;
A
#
# COMPACT_ATOMS: atom_id res chain seq x y z
N MET A 1 -2.01 -5.02 17.93
CA MET A 1 -2.44 -4.26 16.74
C MET A 1 -3.71 -3.53 17.06
N SER A 2 -3.67 -2.21 16.90
CA SER A 2 -4.85 -1.34 16.88
C SER A 2 -5.69 -1.57 15.62
N ASP A 3 -6.91 -1.03 15.60
CA ASP A 3 -7.78 -1.09 14.40
C ASP A 3 -7.17 -0.34 13.22
N LEU A 4 -6.46 0.77 13.47
CA LEU A 4 -5.72 1.51 12.44
C LEU A 4 -4.67 0.61 11.77
N ASP A 5 -3.92 -0.16 12.56
CA ASP A 5 -2.85 -1.04 12.03
C ASP A 5 -3.43 -2.11 11.09
N ARG A 6 -4.60 -2.65 11.41
CA ARG A 6 -5.30 -3.67 10.61
C ARG A 6 -5.87 -3.13 9.30
N ASN A 7 -6.16 -1.83 9.25
CA ASN A 7 -6.68 -1.18 8.05
C ASN A 7 -5.55 -0.73 7.11
N VAL A 8 -4.34 -0.55 7.65
CA VAL A 8 -3.14 -0.13 6.90
C VAL A 8 -2.37 -1.31 6.33
N ALA A 9 -2.26 -2.42 7.07
CA ALA A 9 -1.59 -3.64 6.60
C ALA A 9 -2.52 -4.85 6.74
N TYR A 10 -2.63 -5.65 5.68
CA TYR A 10 -3.49 -6.83 5.67
C TYR A 10 -2.90 -7.96 4.83
N VAL A 11 -3.31 -9.20 5.12
CA VAL A 11 -2.81 -10.40 4.45
C VAL A 11 -3.88 -10.95 3.52
N LEU A 12 -3.48 -11.34 2.31
CA LEU A 12 -4.31 -12.13 1.41
C LEU A 12 -3.45 -13.25 0.83
N GLY A 13 -3.78 -14.49 1.21
CA GLY A 13 -2.95 -15.66 0.89
C GLY A 13 -1.58 -15.57 1.59
N HIS A 14 -0.50 -15.65 0.80
CA HIS A 14 0.89 -15.57 1.28
C HIS A 14 1.55 -14.20 1.00
N THR A 15 0.74 -13.16 0.82
CA THR A 15 1.18 -11.82 0.45
C THR A 15 0.72 -10.81 1.49
N LEU A 16 1.64 -9.94 1.90
CA LEU A 16 1.35 -8.80 2.78
C LEU A 16 1.05 -7.57 1.92
N TYR A 17 -0.05 -6.90 2.21
CA TYR A 17 -0.53 -5.72 1.49
C TYR A 17 -0.45 -4.48 2.36
N LEU A 18 -0.16 -3.34 1.72
CA LEU A 18 -0.16 -2.01 2.31
C LEU A 18 -1.24 -1.13 1.65
N ASN A 19 -2.23 -0.77 2.45
CA ASN A 19 -3.32 0.15 2.15
C ASN A 19 -3.02 1.53 2.76
N ILE A 20 -2.34 2.38 2.00
CA ILE A 20 -1.76 3.63 2.53
C ILE A 20 -2.60 4.88 2.24
N THR A 21 -3.69 4.77 1.47
CA THR A 21 -4.52 5.92 1.09
C THR A 21 -5.91 5.50 0.62
N ASN A 22 -6.89 6.38 0.84
CA ASN A 22 -8.23 6.27 0.25
C ASN A 22 -8.34 7.03 -1.09
N ARG A 23 -7.34 7.85 -1.44
CA ARG A 23 -7.38 8.69 -2.64
C ARG A 23 -7.20 7.83 -3.88
N CYS A 24 -8.08 7.96 -4.86
CA CYS A 24 -7.92 7.43 -6.20
C CYS A 24 -8.69 8.32 -7.17
N PRO A 25 -8.08 8.78 -8.27
CA PRO A 25 -8.77 9.64 -9.24
C PRO A 25 -9.79 8.88 -10.10
N CYS A 26 -9.77 7.54 -10.08
CA CYS A 26 -10.70 6.71 -10.84
C CYS A 26 -11.95 6.38 -10.02
N ALA A 27 -13.10 6.28 -10.69
CA ALA A 27 -14.35 5.76 -10.15
C ALA A 27 -14.78 4.50 -10.92
N CYS A 28 -13.91 3.49 -10.96
CA CYS A 28 -14.16 2.29 -11.76
C CYS A 28 -15.40 1.53 -11.26
N ASP A 29 -16.30 1.14 -12.18
CA ASP A 29 -17.55 0.44 -11.85
C ASP A 29 -17.33 -0.90 -11.13
N PHE A 30 -16.23 -1.57 -11.45
CA PHE A 30 -15.84 -2.87 -10.90
C PHE A 30 -14.99 -2.76 -9.62
N CYS A 31 -14.77 -1.56 -9.08
CA CYS A 31 -13.85 -1.38 -7.97
C CYS A 31 -14.40 -1.99 -6.67
N ILE A 32 -13.66 -2.94 -6.07
CA ILE A 32 -14.10 -3.64 -4.85
C ILE A 32 -14.46 -2.70 -3.69
N ARG A 33 -13.86 -1.50 -3.62
CA ARG A 33 -14.13 -0.50 -2.57
C ARG A 33 -15.59 -0.01 -2.53
N THR A 34 -16.35 -0.17 -3.63
CA THR A 34 -17.78 0.16 -3.67
C THR A 34 -18.69 -1.03 -3.39
N HIS A 35 -18.14 -2.24 -3.36
CA HIS A 35 -18.90 -3.50 -3.23
C HIS A 35 -18.64 -4.22 -1.91
N SER A 36 -17.48 -4.01 -1.29
CA SER A 36 -17.10 -4.55 0.01
C SER A 36 -16.36 -3.49 0.82
N LYS A 37 -16.31 -3.69 2.13
CA LYS A 37 -15.39 -2.97 3.04
C LYS A 37 -14.16 -3.80 3.39
N SER A 38 -14.21 -5.13 3.21
CA SER A 38 -13.17 -6.06 3.63
C SER A 38 -12.52 -6.77 2.44
N VAL A 39 -11.23 -7.11 2.59
CA VAL A 39 -10.46 -7.97 1.68
C VAL A 39 -9.40 -8.73 2.50
N GLY A 40 -9.29 -10.04 2.29
CA GLY A 40 -8.31 -10.87 3.00
C GLY A 40 -8.52 -10.82 4.52
N SER A 41 -7.46 -10.57 5.27
CA SER A 41 -7.51 -10.37 6.73
C SER A 41 -7.93 -8.95 7.15
N GLY A 42 -8.20 -8.05 6.20
CA GLY A 42 -8.58 -6.67 6.49
C GLY A 42 -10.09 -6.57 6.72
N ASP A 43 -10.49 -6.26 7.96
CA ASP A 43 -11.89 -6.16 8.36
C ASP A 43 -12.59 -4.94 7.75
N ASN A 44 -11.88 -3.82 7.61
CA ASN A 44 -12.35 -2.63 6.91
C ASN A 44 -11.17 -1.86 6.27
N LEU A 45 -11.06 -1.84 4.94
CA LEU A 45 -9.99 -1.15 4.24
C LEU A 45 -10.25 0.35 4.00
N TRP A 46 -11.42 0.88 4.41
CA TRP A 46 -11.60 2.33 4.45
C TRP A 46 -10.84 2.91 5.64
N LEU A 47 -9.83 3.74 5.36
CA LEU A 47 -9.06 4.42 6.38
C LEU A 47 -9.87 5.58 6.96
N ASP A 48 -9.87 5.79 8.28
CA ASP A 48 -10.52 6.96 8.90
C ASP A 48 -9.83 8.27 8.50
N ARG A 49 -8.51 8.20 8.31
CA ARG A 49 -7.66 9.25 7.75
C ARG A 49 -6.44 8.65 7.07
N GLU A 50 -5.72 9.47 6.31
CA GLU A 50 -4.41 9.10 5.78
C GLU A 50 -3.44 8.72 6.93
N PRO A 51 -2.85 7.51 6.93
CA PRO A 51 -1.84 7.13 7.91
C PRO A 51 -0.55 7.89 7.66
N THR A 52 0.18 8.23 8.71
CA THR A 52 1.53 8.81 8.60
C THR A 52 2.54 7.74 8.17
N GLN A 53 3.72 8.15 7.70
CA GLN A 53 4.84 7.22 7.41
C GLN A 53 5.18 6.34 8.61
N THR A 54 5.18 6.91 9.81
CA THR A 54 5.44 6.18 11.06
C THR A 54 4.36 5.12 11.31
N GLU A 55 3.08 5.46 11.14
CA GLU A 55 1.98 4.51 11.32
C GLU A 55 2.03 3.37 10.31
N ILE A 56 2.42 3.65 9.05
CA ILE A 56 2.63 2.60 8.05
C ILE A 56 3.74 1.63 8.51
N MET A 57 4.86 2.15 9.04
CA MET A 57 5.95 1.29 9.53
C MET A 57 5.58 0.53 10.81
N VAL A 58 4.81 1.15 11.71
CA VAL A 58 4.29 0.48 12.91
C VAL A 58 3.38 -0.68 12.51
N ALA A 59 2.44 -0.44 11.59
CA ALA A 59 1.58 -1.50 11.05
C ALA A 59 2.43 -2.63 10.45
N LEU A 60 3.45 -2.30 9.66
CA LEU A 60 4.37 -3.28 9.08
C LEU A 60 5.17 -4.07 10.12
N SER A 61 5.58 -3.42 11.23
CA SER A 61 6.41 -4.03 12.27
C SER A 61 5.74 -5.19 13.01
N HIS A 62 4.41 -5.29 12.93
CA HIS A 62 3.66 -6.40 13.49
C HIS A 62 3.77 -7.70 12.68
N TYR A 63 4.34 -7.63 11.48
CA TYR A 63 4.48 -8.75 10.56
C TYR A 63 5.95 -9.13 10.41
N ASP A 64 6.24 -10.41 10.58
CA ASP A 64 7.52 -10.96 10.15
C ASP A 64 7.52 -11.10 8.63
N LEU A 65 8.21 -10.19 7.95
CA LEU A 65 8.33 -10.17 6.50
C LEU A 65 8.92 -11.48 5.93
N SER A 66 9.52 -12.35 6.76
CA SER A 66 9.98 -13.69 6.37
C SER A 66 8.93 -14.69 5.95
N GLN A 67 7.70 -14.45 6.38
CA GLN A 67 6.60 -15.37 6.17
C GLN A 67 5.82 -15.08 4.88
N TYR A 68 6.18 -13.99 4.19
CA TYR A 68 5.46 -13.50 3.00
C TYR A 68 6.32 -13.60 1.75
N ARG A 69 5.67 -13.90 0.63
CA ARG A 69 6.33 -14.01 -0.69
C ARG A 69 6.69 -12.65 -1.27
N GLU A 70 5.88 -11.64 -1.01
CA GLU A 70 6.04 -10.28 -1.50
C GLU A 70 5.31 -9.29 -0.58
N LEU A 71 5.70 -8.02 -0.67
CA LEU A 71 5.00 -6.88 -0.10
C LEU A 71 4.34 -6.09 -1.24
N VAL A 72 3.04 -5.81 -1.13
CA VAL A 72 2.29 -5.15 -2.22
C VAL A 72 1.63 -3.87 -1.75
N PHE A 73 1.91 -2.75 -2.41
CA PHE A 73 1.10 -1.55 -2.25
C PHE A 73 -0.20 -1.71 -3.04
N CYS A 74 -1.29 -1.94 -2.33
CA CYS A 74 -2.65 -2.06 -2.88
C CYS A 74 -3.66 -1.89 -1.74
N GLY A 75 -4.78 -1.25 -2.03
CA GLY A 75 -5.82 -0.97 -1.05
C GLY A 75 -7.03 -0.33 -1.71
N TYR A 76 -7.76 0.53 -0.99
CA TYR A 76 -8.96 1.19 -1.51
C TYR A 76 -8.67 2.52 -2.25
N GLY A 77 -7.44 3.00 -2.18
CA GLY A 77 -6.91 4.08 -3.00
C GLY A 77 -5.86 3.63 -4.03
N GLU A 78 -5.43 4.59 -4.83
CA GLU A 78 -4.29 4.50 -5.75
C GLU A 78 -3.01 4.85 -4.98
N PRO A 79 -2.07 3.90 -4.78
CA PRO A 79 -0.86 4.14 -3.99
C PRO A 79 -0.03 5.33 -4.47
N THR A 80 -0.02 5.62 -5.77
CA THR A 80 0.78 6.73 -6.34
C THR A 80 0.20 8.11 -6.06
N CYS A 81 -1.01 8.23 -5.48
CA CYS A 81 -1.48 9.47 -4.84
C CYS A 81 -0.64 9.88 -3.62
N ARG A 82 0.19 8.96 -3.12
CA ARG A 82 1.16 9.17 -2.03
C ARG A 82 2.54 8.67 -2.43
N LEU A 83 2.97 9.01 -3.65
CA LEU A 83 4.22 8.52 -4.22
C LEU A 83 5.42 8.69 -3.26
N ASP A 84 5.58 9.85 -2.63
CA ASP A 84 6.73 10.11 -1.74
C ASP A 84 6.72 9.20 -0.51
N ASP A 85 5.55 8.95 0.09
CA ASP A 85 5.41 8.03 1.23
C ASP A 85 5.64 6.58 0.81
N LEU A 86 5.09 6.17 -0.34
CA LEU A 86 5.32 4.85 -0.93
C LEU A 86 6.82 4.60 -1.11
N LEU A 87 7.52 5.51 -1.79
CA LEU A 87 8.96 5.39 -2.04
C LEU A 87 9.78 5.41 -0.75
N TRP A 88 9.38 6.22 0.23
CA TRP A 88 10.01 6.25 1.54
C TRP A 88 9.88 4.90 2.26
N VAL A 89 8.68 4.30 2.25
CA VAL A 89 8.44 2.97 2.84
C VAL A 89 9.25 1.91 2.10
N CYS A 90 9.29 1.91 0.76
CA CYS A 90 10.12 0.98 0.00
C CYS A 90 11.60 1.05 0.44
N LYS A 91 12.16 2.25 0.58
CA LYS A 91 13.55 2.44 1.05
C LYS A 91 13.76 1.85 2.45
N LYS A 92 12.79 2.04 3.36
CA LYS A 92 12.85 1.46 4.71
C LYS A 92 12.79 -0.06 4.68
N VAL A 93 11.89 -0.64 3.88
CA VAL A 93 11.76 -2.09 3.74
C VAL A 93 13.03 -2.69 3.15
N ARG A 94 13.60 -2.11 2.08
CA ARG A 94 14.86 -2.57 1.47
C ARG A 94 16.04 -2.57 2.45
N ALA A 95 16.07 -1.65 3.40
CA ALA A 95 17.08 -1.61 4.46
C ALA A 95 16.91 -2.72 5.52
N LEU A 96 15.71 -3.29 5.65
CA LEU A 96 15.39 -4.32 6.62
C LEU A 96 15.46 -5.73 6.02
N ARG A 97 15.04 -5.89 4.77
CA ARG A 97 14.90 -7.19 4.10
C ARG A 97 14.89 -7.06 2.58
N ASP A 98 15.50 -8.03 1.92
CA ASP A 98 15.31 -8.24 0.49
C ASP A 98 14.05 -9.09 0.22
N ILE A 99 12.88 -8.44 0.28
CA ILE A 99 11.59 -9.03 -0.11
C ILE A 99 11.16 -8.43 -1.45
N PRO A 100 10.58 -9.20 -2.39
CA PRO A 100 9.94 -8.62 -3.57
C PRO A 100 8.89 -7.57 -3.14
N ILE A 101 8.94 -6.39 -3.76
CA ILE A 101 7.96 -5.33 -3.54
C ILE A 101 7.22 -5.14 -4.86
N ARG A 102 5.89 -4.97 -4.81
CA ARG A 102 5.07 -4.70 -5.98
C ARG A 102 4.13 -3.53 -5.71
N VAL A 103 3.79 -2.78 -6.74
CA VAL A 103 2.79 -1.70 -6.67
C VAL A 103 1.66 -2.04 -7.63
N ASN A 104 0.44 -2.10 -7.12
CA ASN A 104 -0.76 -2.16 -7.96
C ASN A 104 -1.22 -0.74 -8.21
N THR A 105 -1.12 -0.30 -9.46
CA THR A 105 -1.49 1.06 -9.88
C THR A 105 -2.50 1.03 -11.01
N ASN A 106 -3.34 2.05 -11.07
CA ASN A 106 -4.22 2.36 -12.20
C ASN A 106 -3.47 2.95 -13.42
N GLY A 107 -2.15 3.17 -13.30
CA GLY A 107 -1.29 3.66 -14.39
C GLY A 107 -1.26 5.18 -14.55
N LEU A 108 -1.88 5.94 -13.64
CA LEU A 108 -1.98 7.41 -13.72
C LEU A 108 -0.93 8.16 -12.88
N SER A 109 0.13 7.48 -12.42
CA SER A 109 1.13 8.05 -11.51
C SER A 109 1.72 9.38 -12.01
N ASP A 110 2.09 9.46 -13.29
CA ASP A 110 2.68 10.65 -13.88
C ASP A 110 1.70 11.83 -13.91
N LEU A 111 0.42 11.55 -14.22
CA LEU A 111 -0.65 12.55 -14.22
C LEU A 111 -0.92 13.06 -12.80
N ILE A 112 -1.00 12.17 -11.82
CA ILE A 112 -1.27 12.50 -10.41
C ILE A 112 -0.15 13.37 -9.83
N ASN A 113 1.11 13.09 -10.20
CA ASN A 113 2.29 13.75 -9.62
C ASN A 113 2.85 14.88 -10.51
N GLY A 114 2.29 15.12 -11.70
CA GLY A 114 2.70 16.18 -12.62
C GLY A 114 4.13 16.04 -13.17
N ARG A 115 4.71 14.84 -13.12
CA ARG A 115 6.09 14.54 -13.54
C ARG A 115 6.23 13.08 -13.97
N ASN A 116 7.31 12.74 -14.68
CA ASN A 116 7.65 11.33 -14.90
C ASN A 116 8.04 10.67 -13.56
N THR A 117 7.41 9.55 -13.24
CA THR A 117 7.56 8.85 -11.95
C THR A 117 8.24 7.50 -12.06
N ALA A 118 8.29 6.90 -13.26
CA ALA A 118 8.79 5.53 -13.46
C ALA A 118 10.21 5.32 -12.90
N SER A 119 11.13 6.26 -13.18
CA SER A 119 12.51 6.20 -12.69
C SER A 119 12.62 6.27 -11.16
N SER A 120 11.61 6.80 -10.47
CA SER A 120 11.62 6.92 -9.01
C SER A 120 11.49 5.56 -8.31
N PHE A 121 10.99 4.53 -9.02
CA PHE A 121 10.82 3.17 -8.51
C PHE A 121 12.04 2.27 -8.72
N GLN A 122 13.03 2.71 -9.51
CA GLN A 122 14.18 1.88 -9.90
C GLN A 122 14.95 1.37 -8.66
N GLY A 123 15.15 0.06 -8.59
CA GLY A 123 15.85 -0.62 -7.49
C GLY A 123 15.05 -0.68 -6.18
N LEU A 124 13.81 -0.19 -6.15
CA LEU A 124 12.93 -0.24 -5.00
C LEU A 124 11.80 -1.25 -5.19
N VAL A 125 11.23 -1.33 -6.39
CA VAL A 125 10.09 -2.19 -6.75
C VAL A 125 10.52 -3.13 -7.86
#